data_AF-A0A2D7JIT7-F1
#
_entry.id   AF-A0A2D7JIT7-F1
#
_cell.length_a   1.000
_cell.length_b   1.000
_cell.length_c   1.000
_cell.angle_alpha   90.00
_cell.angle_beta   90.00
_cell.angle_gamma   90.00
#
_symmetry.space_group_name_H-M   'P 1'
#
loop_
_entity.id
_entity.type
_entity.pdbx_description
1 polymer ?
#
loop_
_entity_poly.entity_id
_entity_poly.type
_entity_poly.pdbx_seq_one_letter_code
_entity_poly.pdbx_strand_id
1 'polypeptide(L)'
;MSNVCISYADDQKNISQQSEKLLDYSEKVINDDSASEYSFRLTRSSLVKLRSKLLKNEESQLALVKNLTSQIKAIDLPALDGEIGSEQLELLKDNLKSDLAEASYPLAFSRSARERADQLIDQIDELLLESFKSRLVYKGPSPLNVLTWNSTLSELSSIGSEILDQFNNSAENIGREAPIRILESLFLLAIGFGLFWLKPIFKSEIKSWTDVATRKNVQVIFLILENLNQLVLPVAGYFAICNGLKGMNIFGIYSELFFDFALRIVLSFVIARWLILSIASPTIQIGHLLNFPKEK
;
A
#
# COMPACT_ATOMS: atom_id res chain seq x y z
N MET A 1 1.28 31.97 -20.27
CA MET A 1 2.46 31.76 -19.40
C MET A 1 2.15 31.93 -17.91
N SER A 2 1.21 32.78 -17.47
CA SER A 2 0.95 32.96 -16.02
C SER A 2 0.33 31.74 -15.31
N ASN A 3 -0.61 31.01 -15.94
CA ASN A 3 -1.24 29.85 -15.29
C ASN A 3 -0.29 28.67 -15.01
N VAL A 4 0.80 28.52 -15.79
CA VAL A 4 1.77 27.43 -15.60
C VAL A 4 2.70 27.74 -14.42
N CYS A 5 3.13 28.99 -14.27
CA CYS A 5 3.97 29.41 -13.13
C CYS A 5 3.20 29.35 -11.81
N ILE A 6 1.90 29.72 -11.80
CA ILE A 6 1.06 29.64 -10.59
C ILE A 6 0.87 28.18 -10.15
N SER A 7 0.57 27.27 -11.10
CA SER A 7 0.46 25.84 -10.81
C SER A 7 1.77 25.25 -10.27
N TYR A 8 2.91 25.68 -10.81
CA TYR A 8 4.21 25.18 -10.39
C TYR A 8 4.58 25.64 -8.98
N ALA A 9 4.34 26.91 -8.64
CA ALA A 9 4.59 27.46 -7.31
C ALA A 9 3.71 26.78 -6.24
N ASP A 10 2.44 26.52 -6.56
CA ASP A 10 1.52 25.82 -5.66
C ASP A 10 1.93 24.35 -5.44
N ASP A 11 2.37 23.65 -6.49
CA ASP A 11 2.86 22.28 -6.37
C ASP A 11 4.10 22.18 -5.48
N GLN A 12 5.06 23.09 -5.65
CA GLN A 12 6.28 23.12 -4.83
C GLN A 12 5.97 23.40 -3.36
N LYS A 13 5.07 24.35 -3.09
CA LYS A 13 4.61 24.66 -1.73
C LYS A 13 3.95 23.44 -1.06
N ASN A 14 3.13 22.70 -1.80
CA ASN A 14 2.49 21.50 -1.29
C ASN A 14 3.51 20.39 -0.98
N ILE A 15 4.51 20.19 -1.86
CA ILE A 15 5.60 19.24 -1.62
C ILE A 15 6.34 19.58 -0.32
N SER A 16 6.71 20.85 -0.13
CA SER A 16 7.41 21.29 1.08
C SER A 16 6.59 21.03 2.34
N GLN A 17 5.32 21.45 2.38
CA GLN A 17 4.45 21.25 3.54
C GLN A 17 4.19 19.77 3.86
N GLN A 18 4.01 18.92 2.84
CA GLN A 18 3.85 17.48 3.04
C GLN A 18 5.12 16.85 3.60
N SER A 19 6.29 17.26 3.09
CA SER A 19 7.57 16.73 3.54
C SER A 19 7.88 17.11 4.98
N GLU A 20 7.66 18.37 5.38
CA GLU A 20 7.84 18.82 6.76
C GLU A 20 6.95 18.03 7.73
N LYS A 21 5.65 17.89 7.42
CA LYS A 21 4.73 17.11 8.24
C LYS A 21 5.20 15.68 8.45
N LEU A 22 5.71 15.02 7.40
CA LEU A 22 6.19 13.65 7.51
C LEU A 22 7.50 13.56 8.30
N LEU A 23 8.42 14.52 8.12
CA LEU A 23 9.67 14.58 8.88
C LEU A 23 9.40 14.80 10.37
N ASP A 24 8.54 15.76 10.71
CA ASP A 24 8.16 16.06 12.09
C ASP A 24 7.40 14.90 12.75
N TYR A 25 6.54 14.21 11.99
CA TYR A 25 5.90 12.98 12.45
C TYR A 25 6.94 11.89 12.72
N SER A 26 7.90 11.71 11.82
CA SER A 26 8.94 10.70 11.95
C SER A 26 9.81 10.93 13.17
N GLU A 27 10.18 12.19 13.45
CA GLU A 27 10.91 12.57 14.67
C GLU A 27 10.12 12.27 15.94
N LYS A 28 8.81 12.54 15.93
CA LYS A 28 7.95 12.18 17.08
C LYS A 28 7.93 10.68 17.33
N VAL A 29 7.85 9.88 16.26
CA VAL A 29 7.86 8.41 16.38
C VAL A 29 9.22 7.91 16.90
N ILE A 30 10.33 8.48 16.44
CA ILE A 30 11.68 8.10 16.90
C ILE A 30 11.91 8.46 18.38
N ASN A 31 11.39 9.61 18.82
CA ASN A 31 11.51 10.06 20.21
C ASN A 31 10.50 9.43 21.18
N ASP A 32 9.58 8.61 20.67
CA ASP A 32 8.58 7.92 21.48
C ASP A 32 9.08 6.53 21.87
N ASP A 33 9.47 6.36 23.13
CA ASP A 33 9.95 5.09 23.70
C ASP A 33 8.89 3.97 23.63
N SER A 34 7.61 4.30 23.43
CA SER A 34 6.52 3.34 23.29
C SER A 34 6.24 2.92 21.83
N ALA A 35 6.94 3.51 20.87
CA ALA A 35 6.73 3.22 19.46
C ALA A 35 7.06 1.75 19.11
N SER A 36 6.10 1.08 18.48
CA SER A 36 6.28 -0.32 18.07
C SER A 36 7.34 -0.47 16.96
N GLU A 37 8.02 -1.63 16.91
CA GLU A 37 8.96 -1.95 15.82
C GLU A 37 8.30 -1.92 14.43
N TYR A 38 7.00 -2.20 14.38
CA TYR A 38 6.21 -2.08 13.16
C TYR A 38 6.07 -0.62 12.71
N SER A 39 5.80 0.29 13.65
CA SER A 39 5.74 1.74 13.40
C SER A 39 7.06 2.25 12.84
N PHE A 40 8.21 1.83 13.39
CA PHE A 40 9.52 2.17 12.85
C PHE A 40 9.72 1.73 11.40
N ARG A 41 9.39 0.47 11.07
CA ARG A 41 9.50 -0.03 9.68
C ARG A 41 8.61 0.73 8.70
N LEU A 42 7.41 1.11 9.14
CA LEU A 42 6.51 1.90 8.32
C LEU A 42 7.07 3.30 8.07
N THR A 43 7.48 4.00 9.14
CA THR A 43 8.05 5.34 9.06
C THR A 43 9.27 5.35 8.14
N ARG A 44 10.16 4.36 8.28
CA ARG A 44 11.31 4.17 7.37
C ARG A 44 10.88 4.05 5.90
N SER A 45 9.87 3.23 5.61
CA SER A 45 9.35 3.07 4.24
C SER A 45 8.83 4.39 3.67
N SER A 46 8.10 5.16 4.49
CA SER A 46 7.59 6.49 4.10
C SER A 46 8.73 7.49 3.87
N LEU A 47 9.77 7.49 4.72
CA LEU A 47 10.96 8.34 4.56
C LEU A 47 11.75 7.99 3.28
N VAL A 48 11.92 6.71 2.95
CA VAL A 48 12.58 6.28 1.69
C VAL A 48 11.80 6.76 0.46
N LYS A 49 10.47 6.70 0.50
CA LYS A 49 9.61 7.25 -0.56
C LYS A 49 9.75 8.77 -0.66
N LEU A 50 9.75 9.46 0.48
CA LEU A 50 9.96 10.91 0.54
C LEU A 50 11.32 11.31 -0.04
N ARG A 51 12.40 10.65 0.39
CA ARG A 51 13.76 10.85 -0.14
C ARG A 51 13.80 10.74 -1.66
N SER A 52 13.15 9.71 -2.20
CA SER A 52 13.08 9.50 -3.65
C SER A 52 12.31 10.62 -4.36
N LYS A 53 11.24 11.14 -3.75
CA LYS A 53 10.47 12.28 -4.27
C LYS A 53 11.29 13.57 -4.24
N LEU A 54 12.00 13.84 -3.15
CA LEU A 54 12.84 15.02 -2.98
C LEU A 54 14.04 15.00 -3.93
N LEU A 55 14.65 13.84 -4.17
CA LEU A 55 15.73 13.69 -5.15
C LEU A 55 15.27 14.08 -6.56
N LYS A 56 14.10 13.59 -6.99
CA LYS A 56 13.52 13.97 -8.29
C LYS A 56 13.23 15.47 -8.39
N ASN A 57 12.76 16.07 -7.30
CA ASN A 57 12.53 17.52 -7.25
C ASN A 57 13.86 18.29 -7.33
N GLU A 58 14.88 17.85 -6.60
CA GLU A 58 16.22 18.42 -6.63
C GLU A 58 16.79 18.41 -8.05
N GLU A 59 16.71 17.29 -8.76
CA GLU A 59 17.19 17.16 -10.15
C GLU A 59 16.49 18.14 -11.09
N SER A 60 15.17 18.27 -10.97
CA SER A 60 14.37 19.20 -11.78
C SER A 60 14.75 20.66 -11.48
N GLN A 61 14.83 21.04 -10.21
CA GLN A 61 15.19 22.39 -9.80
C GLN A 61 16.63 22.74 -10.17
N LEU A 62 17.56 21.80 -10.08
CA LEU A 62 18.96 22.00 -10.46
C LEU A 62 19.08 22.34 -11.95
N ALA A 63 18.30 21.66 -12.80
CA ALA A 63 18.25 21.96 -14.23
C ALA A 63 17.74 23.39 -14.50
N LEU A 64 16.68 23.83 -13.79
CA LEU A 64 16.13 25.18 -13.89
C LEU A 64 17.14 26.24 -13.44
N VAL A 65 17.72 26.07 -12.25
CA VAL A 65 18.73 26.99 -11.70
C VAL A 65 19.94 27.10 -12.62
N LYS A 66 20.41 25.98 -13.18
CA LYS A 66 21.52 25.97 -14.15
C LYS A 66 21.17 26.73 -15.42
N ASN A 67 19.93 26.60 -15.91
CA ASN A 67 19.46 27.32 -17.09
C ASN A 67 19.41 28.83 -16.83
N LEU A 68 18.75 29.27 -15.76
CA LEU A 68 18.67 30.69 -15.38
C LEU A 68 20.06 31.30 -15.14
N THR A 69 20.95 30.57 -14.47
CA THR A 69 22.35 31.01 -14.27
C THR A 69 23.08 31.18 -15.60
N SER A 70 22.82 30.30 -16.57
CA SER A 70 23.44 30.41 -17.91
C SER A 70 22.89 31.58 -18.71
N GLN A 71 21.59 31.88 -18.58
CA GLN A 71 20.97 33.07 -19.18
C GLN A 71 21.55 34.36 -18.60
N ILE A 72 21.66 34.46 -17.26
CA ILE A 72 22.28 35.62 -16.59
C ILE A 72 23.71 35.81 -17.07
N LYS A 73 24.51 34.72 -17.12
CA LYS A 73 25.89 34.79 -17.65
C LYS A 73 25.95 35.28 -19.08
N ALA A 74 25.05 34.84 -19.95
CA ALA A 74 25.01 35.27 -21.35
C ALA A 74 24.74 36.79 -21.48
N ILE A 75 23.90 37.35 -20.60
CA ILE A 75 23.56 38.77 -20.57
C ILE A 75 24.68 39.62 -19.93
N ASP A 76 25.48 39.03 -19.04
CA ASP A 76 26.61 39.70 -18.38
C ASP A 76 27.91 39.67 -19.20
N LEU A 77 27.96 38.98 -20.35
CA LEU A 77 29.09 39.12 -21.27
C LEU A 77 29.15 40.58 -21.77
N PRO A 78 30.32 41.25 -21.69
CA PRO A 78 30.42 42.64 -22.10
C PRO A 78 30.07 42.78 -23.59
N ALA A 79 29.14 43.67 -23.90
CA ALA A 79 28.89 44.10 -25.26
C ALA A 79 30.20 44.70 -25.81
N LEU A 80 30.65 44.20 -26.97
CA LEU A 80 31.70 44.87 -27.73
C LEU A 80 31.18 46.27 -28.07
N ASP A 81 31.88 47.28 -27.58
CA ASP A 81 31.69 48.72 -27.85
C ASP A 81 30.34 49.35 -27.45
N GLY A 82 30.38 50.05 -26.30
CA GLY A 82 29.75 51.37 -26.19
C GLY A 82 28.23 51.47 -26.05
N GLU A 83 27.49 50.36 -25.95
CA GLU A 83 26.04 50.45 -25.71
C GLU A 83 25.72 50.75 -24.24
N ILE A 84 25.27 51.98 -24.04
CA ILE A 84 24.61 52.52 -22.85
C ILE A 84 23.52 51.52 -22.41
N GLY A 85 23.58 51.09 -21.15
CA GLY A 85 22.61 50.18 -20.55
C GLY A 85 21.19 50.72 -20.74
N SER A 86 20.39 50.02 -21.54
CA SER A 86 18.97 50.35 -21.69
C SER A 86 18.24 49.97 -20.39
N GLU A 87 17.27 50.80 -19.97
CA GLU A 87 16.39 50.50 -18.84
C GLU A 87 15.71 49.12 -18.99
N GLN A 88 15.44 48.70 -20.24
CA GLN A 88 14.88 47.37 -20.53
C GLN A 88 15.86 46.22 -20.20
N LEU A 89 17.16 46.42 -20.35
CA LEU A 89 18.18 45.41 -20.01
C LEU A 89 18.32 45.26 -18.50
N GLU A 90 18.29 46.36 -17.75
CA GLU A 90 18.32 46.33 -16.28
C GLU A 90 17.07 45.63 -15.73
N LEU A 91 15.88 45.94 -16.25
CA LEU A 91 14.64 45.25 -15.89
C LEU A 91 14.70 43.74 -16.20
N LEU A 92 15.29 43.35 -17.33
CA LEU A 92 15.47 41.93 -17.66
C LEU A 92 16.43 41.22 -16.68
N LYS A 93 17.54 41.87 -16.30
CA LYS A 93 18.48 41.33 -15.31
C LYS A 93 17.81 41.13 -13.95
N ASP A 94 17.01 42.10 -13.52
CA ASP A 94 16.32 42.03 -12.24
C ASP A 94 15.25 40.93 -12.22
N ASN A 95 14.49 40.77 -13.30
CA ASN A 95 13.54 39.67 -13.44
C ASN A 95 14.23 38.30 -13.38
N LEU A 96 15.32 38.10 -14.13
CA LEU A 96 16.05 36.82 -14.11
C LEU A 96 16.69 36.52 -12.76
N LYS A 97 17.17 37.53 -12.03
CA LYS A 97 17.66 37.38 -10.66
C LYS A 97 16.54 37.00 -9.69
N SER A 98 15.36 37.59 -9.86
CA SER A 98 14.16 37.24 -9.08
C SER A 98 13.77 35.78 -9.33
N ASP A 99 13.68 35.37 -10.59
CA ASP A 99 13.34 33.99 -10.98
C ASP A 99 14.38 32.99 -10.44
N LEU A 100 15.67 33.36 -10.44
CA LEU A 100 16.73 32.53 -9.87
C LEU A 100 16.56 32.38 -8.36
N ALA A 101 16.24 33.46 -7.64
CA ALA A 101 16.02 33.41 -6.20
C ALA A 101 14.82 32.50 -5.85
N GLU A 102 13.73 32.60 -6.62
CA GLU A 102 12.54 31.75 -6.46
C GLU A 102 12.86 30.28 -6.73
N ALA A 103 13.62 29.96 -7.79
CA ALA A 103 13.99 28.58 -8.12
C ALA A 103 15.01 27.98 -7.15
N SER A 104 15.84 28.81 -6.50
CA SER A 104 16.89 28.37 -5.58
C SER A 104 16.35 27.87 -4.25
N TYR A 105 15.23 28.42 -3.76
CA TYR A 105 14.64 28.00 -2.50
C TYR A 105 14.18 26.52 -2.51
N PRO A 106 13.36 26.05 -3.47
CA PRO A 106 12.95 24.65 -3.52
C PRO A 106 14.11 23.67 -3.70
N LEU A 107 15.20 24.10 -4.37
CA LEU A 107 16.42 23.31 -4.50
C LEU A 107 17.11 23.12 -3.14
N ALA A 108 17.32 24.23 -2.41
CA ALA A 108 17.94 24.20 -1.08
C ALA A 108 17.08 23.42 -0.08
N PHE A 109 15.76 23.65 -0.12
CA PHE A 109 14.80 22.92 0.70
C PHE A 109 14.85 21.42 0.43
N SER A 110 14.78 21.00 -0.84
CA SER A 110 14.78 19.57 -1.20
C SER A 110 16.04 18.87 -0.71
N ARG A 111 17.21 19.53 -0.83
CA ARG A 111 18.48 19.01 -0.30
C ARG A 111 18.47 18.87 1.21
N SER A 112 18.07 19.92 1.92
CA SER A 112 18.02 19.94 3.38
C SER A 112 17.06 18.87 3.92
N ALA A 113 15.84 18.81 3.37
CA ALA A 113 14.84 17.84 3.75
C ALA A 113 15.25 16.40 3.41
N ARG A 114 15.96 16.19 2.29
CA ARG A 114 16.50 14.87 1.92
C ARG A 114 17.54 14.40 2.93
N GLU A 115 18.46 15.27 3.32
CA GLU A 115 19.48 14.97 4.32
C GLU A 115 18.86 14.65 5.69
N ARG A 116 17.85 15.45 6.12
CA ARG A 116 17.09 15.16 7.34
C ARG A 116 16.38 13.81 7.25
N ALA A 117 15.80 13.46 6.11
CA ALA A 117 15.18 12.15 5.90
C ALA A 117 16.20 11.00 6.01
N ASP A 118 17.40 11.18 5.44
CA ASP A 118 18.49 10.20 5.52
C ASP A 118 18.92 9.97 6.98
N GLN A 119 19.12 11.05 7.75
CA GLN A 119 19.45 10.96 9.18
C GLN A 119 18.38 10.23 10.00
N LEU A 120 17.10 10.43 9.70
CA LEU A 120 16.00 9.75 10.39
C LEU A 120 15.91 8.27 10.00
N ILE A 121 16.22 7.92 8.75
CA ILE A 121 16.29 6.53 8.31
C ILE A 121 17.41 5.80 9.06
N ASP A 122 18.59 6.41 9.17
CA ASP A 122 19.73 5.81 9.86
C ASP A 122 19.43 5.57 11.35
N GLN A 123 18.79 6.54 12.04
CA GLN A 123 18.34 6.38 13.43
C GLN A 123 17.35 5.23 13.59
N ILE A 124 16.38 5.10 12.67
CA ILE A 124 15.44 3.98 12.70
C ILE A 124 16.15 2.65 12.48
N ASP A 125 17.11 2.59 11.56
CA ASP A 125 17.87 1.38 11.29
C ASP A 125 18.71 0.94 12.49
N GLU A 126 19.26 1.88 13.26
CA GLU A 126 19.93 1.61 14.54
C GLU A 126 18.98 1.02 15.58
N LEU A 127 17.79 1.61 15.78
CA LEU A 127 16.78 1.12 16.74
C LEU A 127 16.28 -0.30 16.37
N LEU A 128 16.04 -0.54 15.07
CA LEU A 128 15.65 -1.86 14.58
C LEU A 128 16.77 -2.89 14.77
N LEU A 129 18.02 -2.49 14.53
CA LEU A 129 19.17 -3.36 14.72
C LEU A 129 19.39 -3.70 16.20
N GLU A 130 19.20 -2.75 17.11
CA GLU A 130 19.27 -2.97 18.55
C GLU A 130 18.20 -3.95 19.02
N SER A 131 16.95 -3.78 18.56
CA SER A 131 15.84 -4.70 18.81
C SER A 131 16.09 -6.11 18.25
N PHE A 132 16.75 -6.21 17.09
CA PHE A 132 17.14 -7.50 16.53
C PHE A 132 18.25 -8.18 17.35
N LYS A 133 19.27 -7.42 17.78
CA LYS A 133 20.34 -7.92 18.65
C LYS A 133 19.80 -8.40 19.99
N SER A 134 18.89 -7.67 20.62
CA SER A 134 18.30 -8.07 21.90
C SER A 134 17.58 -9.42 21.79
N ARG A 135 16.86 -9.66 20.69
CA ARG A 135 16.23 -10.97 20.39
C ARG A 135 17.19 -12.09 20.04
N LEU A 136 18.37 -11.80 19.49
CA LEU A 136 19.40 -12.82 19.29
C LEU A 136 20.07 -13.23 20.60
N VAL A 137 20.22 -12.28 21.54
CA VAL A 137 20.77 -12.54 22.88
C VAL A 137 19.73 -13.23 23.78
N TYR A 138 18.45 -12.90 23.63
CA TYR A 138 17.34 -13.59 24.29
C TYR A 138 16.95 -14.84 23.48
N LYS A 139 17.43 -16.03 23.88
CA LYS A 139 16.74 -17.28 23.52
C LYS A 139 15.30 -17.17 24.05
N GLY A 140 14.36 -16.80 23.19
CA GLY A 140 12.96 -16.70 23.55
C GLY A 140 12.48 -18.03 24.18
N PRO A 141 11.62 -17.99 25.21
CA PRO A 141 11.02 -19.20 25.75
C PRO A 141 10.37 -19.96 24.59
N SER A 142 10.63 -21.27 24.53
CA SER A 142 10.07 -22.15 23.51
C SER A 142 8.56 -21.90 23.38
N PRO A 143 7.99 -21.85 22.15
CA PRO A 143 6.55 -21.68 21.94
C PRO A 143 5.70 -22.76 22.62
N LEU A 144 6.33 -23.85 23.07
CA LEU A 144 5.72 -24.90 23.89
C LEU A 144 5.61 -24.56 25.38
N ASN A 145 6.09 -23.39 25.84
CA ASN A 145 5.98 -22.98 27.22
C ASN A 145 4.63 -22.29 27.49
N VAL A 146 3.67 -23.10 27.91
CA VAL A 146 2.29 -22.71 28.21
C VAL A 146 2.17 -21.69 29.35
N LEU A 147 3.19 -21.60 30.23
CA LEU A 147 3.20 -20.63 31.35
C LEU A 147 3.40 -19.17 30.88
N THR A 148 4.07 -18.98 29.73
CA THR A 148 4.30 -17.66 29.12
C THR A 148 3.14 -17.18 28.25
N TRP A 149 2.13 -18.00 28.01
CA TRP A 149 1.00 -17.61 27.17
C TRP A 149 0.14 -16.52 27.81
N ASN A 150 0.02 -16.50 29.13
CA ASN A 150 -0.74 -15.44 29.83
C ASN A 150 -0.16 -14.05 29.57
N SER A 151 1.17 -13.90 29.52
CA SER A 151 1.81 -12.61 29.20
C SER A 151 1.66 -12.25 27.72
N THR A 152 1.72 -13.24 26.80
CA THR A 152 1.51 -13.00 25.36
C THR A 152 0.06 -12.61 25.05
N LEU A 153 -0.93 -13.17 25.77
CA LEU A 153 -2.33 -12.75 25.64
C LEU A 153 -2.54 -11.30 26.11
N SER A 154 -1.81 -10.88 27.15
CA SER A 154 -1.84 -9.49 27.64
C SER A 154 -1.29 -8.53 26.57
N GLU A 155 -0.11 -8.81 26.01
CA GLU A 155 0.49 -7.98 24.94
C GLU A 155 -0.40 -7.92 23.68
N LEU A 156 -1.03 -9.03 23.32
CA LEU A 156 -1.97 -9.07 22.19
C LEU A 156 -3.23 -8.22 22.45
N SER A 157 -3.68 -8.12 23.70
CA SER A 157 -4.79 -7.26 24.08
C SER A 157 -4.43 -5.78 23.96
N SER A 158 -3.18 -5.40 24.24
CA SER A 158 -2.66 -4.04 24.09
C SER A 158 -2.60 -3.61 22.62
N ILE A 159 -2.13 -4.50 21.74
CA ILE A 159 -2.16 -4.30 20.28
C ILE A 159 -3.61 -4.17 19.80
N GLY A 160 -4.52 -4.97 20.35
CA GLY A 160 -5.95 -4.90 20.07
C GLY A 160 -6.58 -3.56 20.43
N SER A 161 -6.27 -3.01 21.61
CA SER A 161 -6.76 -1.67 22.00
C SER A 161 -6.18 -0.56 21.13
N GLU A 162 -4.91 -0.65 20.76
CA GLU A 162 -4.25 0.36 19.93
C GLU A 162 -4.82 0.40 18.50
N ILE A 163 -5.21 -0.77 17.96
CA ILE A 163 -5.95 -0.87 16.68
C ILE A 163 -7.37 -0.31 16.80
N LEU A 164 -8.04 -0.53 17.94
CA LEU A 164 -9.39 -0.01 18.18
C LEU A 164 -9.38 1.52 18.36
N ASP A 165 -8.36 2.07 18.99
CA ASP A 165 -8.19 3.52 19.14
C ASP A 165 -7.88 4.18 17.78
N GLN A 166 -7.06 3.54 16.95
CA GLN A 166 -6.84 3.97 15.56
C GLN A 166 -8.12 3.85 14.70
N PHE A 167 -8.94 2.82 14.94
CA PHE A 167 -10.22 2.65 14.26
C PHE A 167 -11.22 3.77 14.62
N ASN A 168 -11.33 4.13 15.90
CA ASN A 168 -12.20 5.23 16.35
C ASN A 168 -11.74 6.58 15.78
N ASN A 169 -10.42 6.84 15.78
CA ASN A 169 -9.84 8.06 15.21
C ASN A 169 -10.01 8.14 13.68
N SER A 170 -9.95 7.00 12.97
CA SER A 170 -10.26 6.94 11.55
C SER A 170 -11.76 7.11 11.27
N ALA A 171 -12.63 6.49 12.07
CA ALA A 171 -14.09 6.57 11.92
C ALA A 171 -14.62 8.01 12.05
N GLU A 172 -14.03 8.82 12.93
CA GLU A 172 -14.36 10.24 13.06
C GLU A 172 -13.98 11.07 11.82
N ASN A 173 -12.97 10.62 11.05
CA ASN A 173 -12.53 11.26 9.81
C ASN A 173 -13.27 10.77 8.55
N ILE A 174 -13.95 9.61 8.60
CA ILE A 174 -14.74 9.05 7.48
C ILE A 174 -15.92 9.97 7.09
N GLY A 175 -16.41 10.82 8.01
CA GLY A 175 -17.47 11.79 7.72
C GLY A 175 -17.10 12.91 6.74
N ARG A 176 -15.83 13.01 6.31
CA ARG A 176 -15.33 14.07 5.41
C ARG A 176 -14.98 13.63 3.99
N GLU A 177 -14.90 12.33 3.69
CA GLU A 177 -14.62 11.85 2.33
C GLU A 177 -15.92 11.57 1.54
N ALA A 178 -15.90 11.90 0.24
CA ALA A 178 -17.07 12.02 -0.63
C ALA A 178 -17.99 10.77 -0.63
N PRO A 179 -19.33 10.96 -0.64
CA PRO A 179 -20.33 9.88 -0.49
C PRO A 179 -20.29 8.81 -1.60
N ILE A 180 -19.67 9.12 -2.75
CA ILE A 180 -19.60 8.23 -3.92
C ILE A 180 -18.66 7.04 -3.66
N ARG A 181 -17.52 7.26 -2.99
CA ARG A 181 -16.52 6.22 -2.70
C ARG A 181 -17.01 5.23 -1.63
N ILE A 182 -17.81 5.73 -0.69
CA ILE A 182 -18.47 4.92 0.35
C ILE A 182 -19.53 4.01 -0.30
N LEU A 183 -20.30 4.53 -1.25
CA LEU A 183 -21.34 3.76 -1.95
C LEU A 183 -20.76 2.65 -2.83
N GLU A 184 -19.68 2.92 -3.55
CA GLU A 184 -18.94 1.92 -4.35
C GLU A 184 -18.40 0.79 -3.47
N SER A 185 -17.83 1.15 -2.32
CA SER A 185 -17.31 0.17 -1.38
C SER A 185 -18.41 -0.69 -0.74
N LEU A 186 -19.54 -0.07 -0.35
CA LEU A 186 -20.69 -0.79 0.20
C LEU A 186 -21.28 -1.78 -0.83
N PHE A 187 -21.29 -1.40 -2.11
CA PHE A 187 -21.73 -2.24 -3.22
C PHE A 187 -20.81 -3.45 -3.42
N LEU A 188 -19.49 -3.25 -3.40
CA LEU A 188 -18.50 -4.32 -3.49
C LEU A 188 -18.55 -5.28 -2.30
N LEU A 189 -18.81 -4.76 -1.10
CA LEU A 189 -18.99 -5.56 0.11
C LEU A 189 -20.28 -6.39 0.05
N ALA A 190 -21.38 -5.79 -0.41
CA ALA A 190 -22.65 -6.49 -0.62
C ALA A 190 -22.51 -7.62 -1.67
N ILE A 191 -21.79 -7.38 -2.76
CA ILE A 191 -21.44 -8.40 -3.77
C ILE A 191 -20.62 -9.51 -3.15
N GLY A 192 -19.58 -9.17 -2.39
CA GLY A 192 -18.69 -10.14 -1.76
C GLY A 192 -19.40 -11.04 -0.73
N PHE A 193 -20.25 -10.46 0.12
CA PHE A 193 -21.12 -11.21 1.02
C PHE A 193 -22.17 -12.02 0.25
N GLY A 194 -22.75 -11.47 -0.81
CA GLY A 194 -23.69 -12.17 -1.70
C GLY A 194 -23.06 -13.42 -2.31
N LEU A 195 -21.84 -13.32 -2.85
CA LEU A 195 -21.08 -14.47 -3.39
C LEU A 195 -20.76 -15.53 -2.33
N PHE A 196 -20.56 -15.12 -1.08
CA PHE A 196 -20.33 -16.06 0.03
C PHE A 196 -21.62 -16.79 0.45
N TRP A 197 -22.76 -16.08 0.44
CA TRP A 197 -24.07 -16.59 0.89
C TRP A 197 -24.91 -17.26 -0.20
N LEU A 198 -24.65 -17.01 -1.51
CA LEU A 198 -25.37 -17.66 -2.62
C LEU A 198 -24.87 -19.08 -2.95
N LYS A 199 -23.83 -19.58 -2.28
CA LYS A 199 -23.28 -20.94 -2.46
C LYS A 199 -24.32 -22.09 -2.39
N PRO A 200 -25.32 -22.10 -1.49
CA PRO A 200 -26.31 -23.17 -1.45
C PRO A 200 -27.32 -23.09 -2.62
N ILE A 201 -27.55 -21.90 -3.20
CA ILE A 201 -28.51 -21.70 -4.30
C ILE A 201 -27.95 -22.27 -5.60
N PHE A 202 -26.70 -21.93 -5.95
CA PHE A 202 -26.03 -22.49 -7.13
C PHE A 202 -25.84 -24.01 -7.09
N LYS A 203 -25.69 -24.59 -5.89
CA LYS A 203 -25.65 -26.06 -5.71
C LYS A 203 -26.95 -26.75 -6.10
N SER A 204 -28.10 -26.08 -5.94
CA SER A 204 -29.40 -26.65 -6.27
C SER A 204 -29.69 -26.63 -7.78
N GLU A 205 -29.22 -25.60 -8.48
CA GLU A 205 -29.46 -25.41 -9.92
C GLU A 205 -28.50 -26.22 -10.81
N ILE A 206 -27.23 -26.39 -10.40
CA ILE A 206 -26.29 -27.24 -11.14
C ILE A 206 -26.68 -28.73 -11.06
N LYS A 207 -27.30 -29.13 -9.94
CA LYS A 207 -27.83 -30.49 -9.74
C LYS A 207 -29.02 -30.80 -10.67
N SER A 208 -29.88 -29.81 -10.95
CA SER A 208 -31.01 -30.02 -11.86
C SER A 208 -30.57 -30.11 -13.33
N TRP A 209 -29.46 -29.49 -13.71
CA TRP A 209 -28.92 -29.56 -15.08
C TRP A 209 -28.11 -30.83 -15.35
N THR A 210 -27.51 -31.43 -14.31
CA THR A 210 -26.81 -32.72 -14.41
C THR A 210 -27.76 -33.90 -14.56
N ASP A 211 -28.98 -33.83 -14.01
CA ASP A 211 -30.03 -34.86 -14.17
C ASP A 211 -30.68 -34.85 -15.58
N VAL A 212 -30.59 -33.73 -16.32
CA VAL A 212 -31.14 -33.59 -17.69
C VAL A 212 -30.10 -33.96 -18.77
N ALA A 213 -28.81 -34.01 -18.42
CA ALA A 213 -27.72 -34.29 -19.35
C ALA A 213 -27.61 -35.79 -19.70
N THR A 214 -28.23 -36.20 -20.80
CA THR A 214 -28.31 -37.60 -21.30
C THR A 214 -26.99 -38.18 -21.84
N ARG A 215 -25.88 -37.42 -21.90
CA ARG A 215 -24.57 -37.88 -22.43
C ARG A 215 -23.48 -37.83 -21.36
N LYS A 216 -22.83 -38.97 -21.08
CA LYS A 216 -21.75 -39.14 -20.08
C LYS A 216 -20.64 -38.08 -20.17
N ASN A 217 -20.23 -37.69 -21.37
CA ASN A 217 -19.15 -36.72 -21.58
C ASN A 217 -19.53 -35.29 -21.13
N VAL A 218 -20.80 -34.92 -21.27
CA VAL A 218 -21.31 -33.60 -20.86
C VAL A 218 -21.43 -33.55 -19.33
N GLN A 219 -21.85 -34.65 -18.71
CA GLN A 219 -21.95 -34.79 -17.26
C GLN A 219 -20.59 -34.62 -16.56
N VAL A 220 -19.51 -35.17 -17.11
CA VAL A 220 -18.14 -35.02 -16.57
C VAL A 220 -17.67 -33.56 -16.62
N ILE A 221 -17.97 -32.82 -17.69
CA ILE A 221 -17.60 -31.40 -17.83
C ILE A 221 -18.33 -30.56 -16.77
N PHE A 222 -19.62 -30.81 -16.54
CA PHE A 222 -20.39 -30.10 -15.51
C PHE A 222 -19.92 -30.43 -14.09
N LEU A 223 -19.49 -31.66 -13.80
CA LEU A 223 -18.91 -32.05 -12.51
C LEU A 223 -17.55 -31.37 -12.24
N ILE A 224 -16.72 -31.23 -13.28
CA ILE A 224 -15.45 -30.49 -13.19
C ILE A 224 -15.74 -29.00 -12.97
N LEU A 225 -16.73 -28.45 -13.68
CA LEU A 225 -17.12 -27.06 -13.56
C LEU A 225 -17.71 -26.74 -12.18
N GLU A 226 -18.48 -27.66 -11.59
CA GLU A 226 -19.00 -27.54 -10.22
C GLU A 226 -17.86 -27.49 -9.18
N ASN A 227 -16.86 -28.36 -9.33
CA ASN A 227 -15.69 -28.39 -8.45
C ASN A 227 -14.82 -27.13 -8.59
N LEU A 228 -14.65 -26.63 -9.83
CA LEU A 228 -13.89 -25.41 -10.08
C LEU A 228 -14.62 -24.17 -9.55
N ASN A 229 -15.95 -24.12 -9.68
CA ASN A 229 -16.77 -23.03 -9.17
C ASN A 229 -16.69 -22.92 -7.63
N GLN A 230 -16.47 -24.05 -6.95
CA GLN A 230 -16.27 -24.11 -5.50
C GLN A 230 -14.97 -23.41 -5.04
N LEU A 231 -13.97 -23.28 -5.91
CA LEU A 231 -12.72 -22.56 -5.64
C LEU A 231 -12.80 -21.09 -6.12
N VAL A 232 -13.34 -20.86 -7.32
CA VAL A 232 -13.35 -19.54 -7.96
C VAL A 232 -14.29 -18.56 -7.23
N LEU A 233 -15.50 -19.00 -6.84
CA LEU A 233 -16.45 -18.12 -6.12
C LEU A 233 -15.89 -17.54 -4.81
N PRO A 234 -15.35 -18.35 -3.86
CA PRO A 234 -14.83 -17.81 -2.60
C PRO A 234 -13.66 -16.86 -2.79
N VAL A 235 -12.76 -17.15 -3.75
CA VAL A 235 -11.61 -16.29 -4.02
C VAL A 235 -12.09 -14.96 -4.62
N ALA A 236 -12.99 -15.00 -5.59
CA ALA A 236 -13.57 -13.80 -6.19
C ALA A 236 -14.37 -12.96 -5.18
N GLY A 237 -15.19 -13.61 -4.34
CA GLY A 237 -15.94 -12.93 -3.27
C GLY A 237 -15.02 -12.29 -2.24
N TYR A 238 -13.95 -12.97 -1.83
CA TYR A 238 -12.96 -12.40 -0.92
C TYR A 238 -12.22 -11.21 -1.53
N PHE A 239 -11.82 -11.30 -2.81
CA PHE A 239 -11.25 -10.18 -3.55
C PHE A 239 -12.20 -8.98 -3.59
N ALA A 240 -13.49 -9.20 -3.82
CA ALA A 240 -14.50 -8.13 -3.81
C ALA A 240 -14.63 -7.46 -2.43
N ILE A 241 -14.67 -8.24 -1.35
CA ILE A 241 -14.73 -7.72 0.04
C ILE A 241 -13.47 -6.89 0.35
N CYS A 242 -12.29 -7.39 -0.02
CA CYS A 242 -11.04 -6.68 0.25
C CYS A 242 -10.94 -5.37 -0.52
N ASN A 243 -11.31 -5.35 -1.79
CA ASN A 243 -11.32 -4.12 -2.58
C ASN A 243 -12.36 -3.13 -2.06
N GLY A 244 -13.54 -3.61 -1.62
CA GLY A 244 -14.49 -2.78 -0.89
C GLY A 244 -13.86 -2.15 0.34
N LEU A 245 -13.34 -2.95 1.27
CA LEU A 245 -12.76 -2.44 2.51
C LEU A 245 -11.56 -1.50 2.28
N LYS A 246 -10.74 -1.75 1.26
CA LYS A 246 -9.68 -0.82 0.83
C LYS A 246 -10.26 0.52 0.36
N GLY A 247 -11.38 0.49 -0.35
CA GLY A 247 -12.11 1.67 -0.82
C GLY A 247 -12.66 2.56 0.30
N MET A 248 -13.04 1.99 1.45
CA MET A 248 -13.52 2.76 2.61
C MET A 248 -12.41 3.48 3.39
N ASN A 249 -11.12 3.30 3.03
CA ASN A 249 -9.97 3.92 3.70
C ASN A 249 -9.89 3.68 5.23
N ILE A 250 -10.64 2.70 5.76
CA ILE A 250 -10.78 2.42 7.21
C ILE A 250 -9.43 2.08 7.84
N PHE A 251 -8.59 1.37 7.08
CA PHE A 251 -7.27 0.93 7.51
C PHE A 251 -6.16 1.88 7.06
N GLY A 252 -6.48 2.98 6.37
CA GLY A 252 -5.50 3.98 5.90
C GLY A 252 -4.33 3.35 5.14
N ILE A 253 -3.11 3.80 5.50
CA ILE A 253 -1.82 3.34 4.95
C ILE A 253 -1.53 1.86 5.29
N TYR A 254 -2.21 1.30 6.29
CA TYR A 254 -2.02 -0.09 6.75
C TYR A 254 -2.87 -1.11 5.98
N SER A 255 -3.76 -0.65 5.09
CA SER A 255 -4.70 -1.49 4.34
C SER A 255 -4.00 -2.56 3.50
N GLU A 256 -2.93 -2.22 2.77
CA GLU A 256 -2.28 -3.18 1.86
C GLU A 256 -1.65 -4.36 2.60
N LEU A 257 -0.99 -4.13 3.74
CA LEU A 257 -0.33 -5.16 4.53
C LEU A 257 -1.34 -6.07 5.24
N PHE A 258 -2.37 -5.48 5.86
CA PHE A 258 -3.42 -6.25 6.53
C PHE A 258 -4.13 -7.19 5.54
N PHE A 259 -4.48 -6.68 4.35
CA PHE A 259 -5.13 -7.49 3.34
C PHE A 259 -4.21 -8.53 2.68
N ASP A 260 -2.89 -8.31 2.58
CA ASP A 260 -1.97 -9.34 2.07
C ASP A 260 -1.86 -10.54 3.02
N PHE A 261 -1.72 -10.28 4.33
CA PHE A 261 -1.68 -11.34 5.34
C PHE A 261 -3.02 -12.07 5.47
N ALA A 262 -4.13 -11.32 5.49
CA ALA A 262 -5.47 -11.91 5.52
C ALA A 262 -5.73 -12.78 4.28
N LEU A 263 -5.27 -12.37 3.09
CA LEU A 263 -5.43 -13.13 1.86
C LEU A 263 -4.72 -14.46 1.93
N ARG A 264 -3.47 -14.50 2.43
CA ARG A 264 -2.72 -15.75 2.58
C ARG A 264 -3.41 -16.73 3.53
N ILE A 265 -3.97 -16.23 4.63
CA ILE A 265 -4.71 -17.06 5.60
C ILE A 265 -5.97 -17.62 4.93
N VAL A 266 -6.79 -16.76 4.32
CA VAL A 266 -8.04 -17.19 3.67
C VAL A 266 -7.78 -18.13 2.50
N LEU A 267 -6.76 -17.86 1.67
CA LEU A 267 -6.37 -18.72 0.57
C LEU A 267 -5.96 -20.11 1.09
N SER A 268 -5.20 -20.17 2.19
CA SER A 268 -4.81 -21.43 2.82
C SER A 268 -6.03 -22.23 3.30
N PHE A 269 -6.99 -21.58 3.97
CA PHE A 269 -8.24 -22.23 4.40
C PHE A 269 -9.12 -22.66 3.22
N VAL A 270 -9.23 -21.84 2.17
CA VAL A 270 -10.03 -22.15 0.98
C VAL A 270 -9.43 -23.32 0.22
N ILE A 271 -8.11 -23.33 0.02
CA ILE A 271 -7.39 -24.44 -0.62
C ILE A 271 -7.49 -25.70 0.23
N ALA A 272 -7.27 -25.62 1.54
CA ALA A 272 -7.37 -26.77 2.45
C ALA A 272 -8.79 -27.37 2.43
N ARG A 273 -9.82 -26.53 2.53
CA ARG A 273 -11.22 -26.95 2.43
C ARG A 273 -11.53 -27.57 1.06
N TRP A 274 -11.02 -26.97 -0.02
CA TRP A 274 -11.19 -27.50 -1.37
C TRP A 274 -10.54 -28.88 -1.50
N LEU A 275 -9.32 -29.05 -0.98
CA LEU A 275 -8.60 -30.33 -0.98
C LEU A 275 -9.36 -31.40 -0.21
N ILE A 276 -9.88 -31.07 0.98
CA ILE A 276 -10.69 -31.98 1.80
C ILE A 276 -11.95 -32.42 1.06
N LEU A 277 -12.65 -31.49 0.41
CA LEU A 277 -13.90 -31.79 -0.30
C LEU A 277 -13.66 -32.47 -1.66
N SER A 278 -12.53 -32.20 -2.30
CA SER A 278 -12.09 -32.87 -3.52
C SER A 278 -11.73 -34.33 -3.25
N ILE A 279 -11.02 -34.60 -2.14
CA ILE A 279 -10.70 -35.96 -1.69
C ILE A 279 -11.94 -36.70 -1.17
N ALA A 280 -12.85 -36.02 -0.49
CA ALA A 280 -14.06 -36.63 0.07
C ALA A 280 -15.22 -36.78 -0.96
N SER A 281 -15.06 -36.30 -2.19
CA SER A 281 -16.10 -36.43 -3.23
C SER A 281 -16.17 -37.88 -3.74
N PRO A 282 -17.33 -38.57 -3.67
CA PRO A 282 -17.46 -39.98 -4.04
C PRO A 282 -17.34 -40.27 -5.56
N THR A 283 -17.14 -39.24 -6.38
CA THR A 283 -17.26 -39.33 -7.86
C THR A 283 -16.00 -39.82 -8.58
N ILE A 284 -14.89 -40.02 -7.87
CA ILE A 284 -13.71 -40.71 -8.42
C ILE A 284 -13.69 -42.13 -7.86
N GLN A 285 -14.63 -42.97 -8.32
CA GLN A 285 -14.46 -44.41 -8.23
C GLN A 285 -13.28 -44.82 -9.12
N ILE A 286 -12.09 -44.86 -8.52
CA ILE A 286 -10.85 -45.39 -9.12
C ILE A 286 -11.04 -46.87 -9.54
N GLY A 287 -12.11 -47.53 -9.08
CA GLY A 287 -12.44 -48.93 -9.38
C GLY A 287 -12.87 -49.24 -10.82
N HIS A 288 -13.12 -48.26 -11.70
CA HIS A 288 -13.45 -48.57 -13.12
C HIS A 288 -12.21 -48.61 -14.04
N LEU A 289 -11.04 -48.13 -13.58
CA LEU A 289 -9.80 -48.16 -14.38
C LEU A 289 -8.98 -49.44 -14.21
N LEU A 290 -9.32 -50.26 -13.21
CA LEU A 290 -8.70 -51.57 -12.97
C LEU A 290 -9.76 -52.66 -13.15
N ASN A 291 -10.19 -52.86 -14.40
CA ASN A 291 -10.94 -54.05 -14.77
C ASN A 291 -9.96 -55.24 -14.76
N PHE A 292 -9.79 -55.88 -13.61
CA PHE A 292 -9.07 -57.15 -13.56
C PHE A 292 -9.95 -58.20 -14.25
N PRO A 293 -9.49 -58.85 -15.34
CA PRO A 293 -10.24 -59.93 -15.95
C PRO A 293 -10.42 -61.03 -14.90
N LYS A 294 -11.66 -61.48 -14.69
CA LYS A 294 -11.94 -62.71 -13.96
C LYS A 294 -11.26 -63.84 -14.72
N GLU A 295 -10.19 -64.39 -14.16
CA GLU A 295 -9.67 -65.68 -14.59
C GLU A 295 -10.77 -66.75 -14.41
N LYS A 296 -10.86 -67.62 -15.41
CA LYS A 296 -11.82 -68.72 -15.52
C LYS A 296 -11.53 -69.84 -14.52
#